data_AF-A0A0N7MC97-F1
#
_entry.id   AF-A0A0N7MC97-F1
#
_cell.length_a   1.000
_cell.length_b   1.000
_cell.length_c   1.000
_cell.angle_alpha   90.00
_cell.angle_beta   90.00
_cell.angle_gamma   90.00
#
_symmetry.space_group_name_H-M   'P 1'
#
loop_
_entity.id
_entity.type
_entity.pdbx_description
1 polymer ?
#
loop_
_entity_poly.entity_id
_entity_poly.type
_entity_poly.pdbx_seq_one_letter_code
_entity_poly.pdbx_strand_id
1 'polypeptide(L)'
;MRIIVAAVLVLGLSGCEGFNGAFDDGVNSELDNANRAYYRDDESLVAAKIQFAEGNFGRSYRLFDKALEVTPADPAALLGYAASADMLGRFDKADAAYQKLRPIIGNRIEYHNNYGYSLLLRGDLINARRHFLIAYEIDPSNERAANNLELLRNSVNFPKRAPGDLRGI
;
A
#
# COMPACT_ATOMS: atom_id res chain seq x y z
N MET A 1 -24.07 11.53 56.70
CA MET A 1 -24.22 10.68 55.50
C MET A 1 -23.57 11.43 54.34
N ARG A 2 -22.41 10.98 53.85
CA ARG A 2 -21.66 11.63 52.74
C ARG A 2 -21.61 10.64 51.58
N ILE A 3 -22.28 10.98 50.48
CA ILE A 3 -22.27 10.19 49.26
C ILE A 3 -21.06 10.65 48.44
N ILE A 4 -20.09 9.76 48.25
CA ILE A 4 -18.98 9.95 47.31
C ILE A 4 -19.45 9.35 45.98
N VAL A 5 -19.79 10.20 45.01
CA VAL A 5 -20.01 9.76 43.62
C VAL A 5 -18.66 9.83 42.92
N ALA A 6 -18.07 8.67 42.66
CA ALA A 6 -16.87 8.53 41.85
C ALA A 6 -17.20 8.84 40.39
N ALA A 7 -16.65 9.94 39.87
CA ALA A 7 -16.68 10.24 38.45
C ALA A 7 -15.77 9.24 37.72
N VAL A 8 -16.36 8.26 37.06
CA VAL A 8 -15.65 7.38 36.13
C VAL A 8 -15.38 8.19 34.87
N LEU A 9 -14.16 8.70 34.77
CA LEU A 9 -13.62 9.34 33.59
C LEU A 9 -13.38 8.25 32.54
N VAL A 10 -14.35 8.06 31.65
CA VAL A 10 -14.18 7.25 30.46
C VAL A 10 -13.23 8.02 29.53
N LEU A 11 -11.94 7.70 29.60
CA LEU A 11 -10.97 8.09 28.60
C LEU A 11 -11.34 7.34 27.32
N GLY A 12 -12.01 8.03 26.40
CA GLY A 12 -12.19 7.56 25.04
C GLY A 12 -10.81 7.31 24.43
N LEU A 13 -10.57 6.07 24.02
CA LEU A 13 -9.38 5.68 23.27
C LEU A 13 -9.41 6.39 21.92
N SER A 14 -8.80 7.58 21.84
CA SER A 14 -8.35 8.16 20.59
C SER A 14 -7.14 7.36 20.13
N GLY A 15 -7.38 6.35 19.29
CA GLY A 15 -6.35 5.45 18.81
C GLY A 15 -6.67 4.92 17.43
N CYS A 16 -6.75 5.80 16.44
CA CYS A 16 -6.57 5.46 15.03
C CYS A 16 -5.81 6.61 14.36
N GLU A 17 -4.51 6.73 14.64
CA GLU A 17 -3.64 7.33 13.64
C GLU A 17 -3.60 6.34 12.47
N GLY A 18 -4.31 6.68 11.39
CA GLY A 18 -4.42 5.84 10.21
C GLY A 18 -3.03 5.47 9.70
N PHE A 19 -2.85 4.20 9.36
CA PHE A 19 -1.64 3.71 8.72
C PHE A 19 -1.40 4.49 7.42
N ASN A 20 -0.44 5.41 7.42
CA ASN A 20 -0.04 6.22 6.26
C ASN A 20 0.85 5.45 5.25
N GLY A 21 0.97 4.13 5.39
CA GLY A 21 1.84 3.30 4.58
C GLY A 21 1.13 2.66 3.39
N ALA A 22 1.62 3.00 2.20
CA ALA A 22 1.71 2.09 1.06
C ALA A 22 0.47 1.75 0.21
N PHE A 23 -0.66 1.28 0.76
CA PHE A 23 -1.69 0.73 -0.12
C PHE A 23 -2.48 1.84 -0.83
N ASP A 24 -2.25 1.94 -2.14
CA ASP A 24 -2.99 2.81 -3.06
C ASP A 24 -4.06 2.01 -3.79
N ASP A 25 -5.32 2.41 -3.63
CA ASP A 25 -6.48 1.74 -4.19
C ASP A 25 -6.89 2.29 -5.56
N GLY A 26 -6.09 3.20 -6.15
CA GLY A 26 -6.27 3.76 -7.49
C GLY A 26 -6.17 2.76 -8.66
N VAL A 27 -5.90 1.48 -8.37
CA VAL A 27 -5.95 0.40 -9.36
C VAL A 27 -7.35 -0.20 -9.39
N ASN A 28 -8.04 -0.02 -10.53
CA ASN A 28 -9.34 -0.63 -10.78
C ASN A 28 -9.20 -2.13 -11.07
N SER A 29 -10.21 -2.89 -10.64
CA SER A 29 -10.33 -4.32 -10.96
C SER A 29 -10.79 -4.50 -12.41
N GLU A 30 -10.41 -5.61 -13.05
CA GLU A 30 -10.90 -5.98 -14.39
C GLU A 30 -12.41 -6.27 -14.40
N LEU A 31 -13.00 -6.58 -13.23
CA LEU A 31 -14.40 -6.95 -13.07
C LEU A 31 -15.30 -5.81 -12.56
N ASP A 32 -14.83 -4.54 -12.56
CA ASP A 32 -15.61 -3.35 -12.14
C ASP A 32 -16.79 -2.98 -13.08
N ASN A 33 -17.37 -3.97 -13.77
CA ASN A 33 -18.59 -3.81 -14.55
C ASN A 33 -19.78 -4.02 -13.62
N ALA A 34 -20.34 -2.90 -13.13
CA ALA A 34 -21.50 -2.79 -12.24
C ALA A 34 -22.83 -3.40 -12.76
N ASN A 35 -22.79 -4.43 -13.62
CA ASN A 35 -23.99 -5.01 -14.22
C ASN A 35 -23.86 -6.52 -14.47
N ARG A 36 -24.23 -7.33 -13.46
CA ARG A 36 -25.23 -8.43 -13.55
C ARG A 36 -25.24 -9.28 -12.27
N ALA A 37 -26.15 -8.93 -11.37
CA ALA A 37 -27.11 -9.84 -10.72
C ALA A 37 -26.67 -11.19 -10.07
N TYR A 38 -25.39 -11.55 -9.89
CA TYR A 38 -25.12 -12.90 -9.34
C TYR A 38 -23.81 -13.19 -8.57
N TYR A 39 -22.82 -12.29 -8.42
CA TYR A 39 -21.52 -12.73 -7.88
C TYR A 39 -21.22 -12.30 -6.45
N ARG A 40 -20.94 -13.33 -5.63
CA ARG A 40 -20.31 -13.34 -4.31
C ARG A 40 -18.81 -13.00 -4.37
N ASP A 41 -18.30 -12.65 -5.55
CA ASP A 41 -16.88 -12.67 -5.87
C ASP A 41 -16.21 -11.30 -5.59
N ASP A 42 -16.93 -10.19 -5.75
CA ASP A 42 -16.49 -8.84 -5.34
C ASP A 42 -16.42 -8.69 -3.80
N GLU A 43 -17.11 -9.56 -3.07
CA GLU A 43 -17.11 -9.60 -1.60
C GLU A 43 -15.68 -9.78 -1.07
N SER A 44 -14.89 -10.63 -1.72
CA SER A 44 -13.53 -10.94 -1.27
C SER A 44 -12.59 -9.75 -1.49
N LEU A 45 -12.66 -9.08 -2.65
CA LEU A 45 -11.81 -7.93 -2.95
C LEU A 45 -12.15 -6.73 -2.07
N VAL A 46 -13.43 -6.39 -1.94
CA VAL A 46 -13.89 -5.27 -1.09
C VAL A 46 -13.56 -5.55 0.37
N ALA A 47 -13.86 -6.75 0.88
CA ALA A 47 -13.51 -7.13 2.25
C ALA A 47 -12.00 -7.13 2.47
N ALA A 48 -11.19 -7.54 1.48
CA ALA A 48 -9.73 -7.51 1.58
C ALA A 48 -9.21 -6.08 1.79
N LYS A 49 -9.71 -5.12 1.01
CA LYS A 49 -9.38 -3.68 1.13
C LYS A 49 -9.75 -3.14 2.51
N ILE A 50 -10.94 -3.46 3.01
CA ILE A 50 -11.38 -3.07 4.36
C ILE A 50 -10.45 -3.65 5.43
N GLN A 51 -10.16 -4.95 5.35
CA GLN A 51 -9.25 -5.60 6.29
C GLN A 51 -7.82 -5.03 6.22
N PHE A 52 -7.36 -4.59 5.05
CA PHE A 52 -6.07 -3.90 4.92
C PHE A 52 -6.08 -2.58 5.69
N ALA A 53 -7.10 -1.75 5.45
CA ALA A 53 -7.24 -0.43 6.07
C ALA A 53 -7.35 -0.51 7.61
N GLU A 54 -7.95 -1.59 8.12
CA GLU A 54 -8.02 -1.88 9.56
C GLU A 54 -6.71 -2.44 10.16
N GLY A 55 -5.66 -2.64 9.36
CA GLY A 55 -4.41 -3.26 9.79
C GLY A 55 -4.50 -4.78 10.00
N ASN A 56 -5.61 -5.40 9.60
CA ASN A 56 -5.84 -6.84 9.66
C ASN A 56 -5.14 -7.57 8.49
N PHE A 57 -3.83 -7.35 8.31
CA PHE A 57 -3.06 -7.77 7.12
C PHE A 57 -3.11 -9.28 6.85
N GLY A 58 -3.16 -10.11 7.89
CA GLY A 58 -3.31 -11.56 7.74
C GLY A 58 -4.66 -11.97 7.14
N ARG A 59 -5.74 -11.27 7.46
CA ARG A 59 -7.07 -11.49 6.86
C ARG A 59 -7.10 -10.91 5.45
N SER A 60 -6.59 -9.70 5.29
CA SER A 60 -6.49 -9.02 3.99
C SER A 60 -5.76 -9.88 2.96
N TYR A 61 -4.57 -10.40 3.31
CA TYR A 61 -3.78 -11.29 2.46
C TYR A 61 -4.59 -12.50 1.95
N ARG A 62 -5.32 -13.19 2.83
CA ARG A 62 -6.13 -14.36 2.44
C ARG A 62 -7.32 -13.99 1.56
N LEU A 63 -7.91 -12.82 1.77
CA LEU A 63 -9.05 -12.37 0.97
C LEU A 63 -8.60 -11.93 -0.42
N PHE A 64 -7.45 -11.24 -0.54
CA PHE A 64 -6.84 -10.97 -1.84
C PHE A 64 -6.41 -12.26 -2.55
N ASP A 65 -5.88 -13.25 -1.84
CA ASP A 65 -5.55 -14.57 -2.42
C ASP A 65 -6.80 -15.24 -3.03
N LYS A 66 -7.94 -15.21 -2.33
CA LYS A 66 -9.23 -15.68 -2.86
C LYS A 66 -9.71 -14.90 -4.07
N ALA A 67 -9.55 -13.57 -4.06
CA ALA A 67 -9.88 -12.77 -5.24
C ALA A 67 -9.03 -13.19 -6.46
N LEU A 68 -7.76 -13.54 -6.24
CA LEU A 68 -6.86 -14.06 -7.27
C LEU A 68 -7.18 -15.50 -7.70
N GLU A 69 -7.86 -16.31 -6.88
CA GLU A 69 -8.39 -17.62 -7.33
C GLU A 69 -9.47 -17.45 -8.41
N VAL A 70 -10.26 -16.36 -8.33
CA VAL A 70 -11.32 -16.04 -9.30
C VAL A 70 -10.74 -15.32 -10.52
N THR A 71 -9.89 -14.32 -10.31
CA THR A 71 -9.26 -13.54 -11.38
C THR A 71 -7.75 -13.44 -11.14
N PRO A 72 -6.97 -14.42 -11.64
CA PRO A 72 -5.54 -14.55 -11.31
C PRO A 72 -4.62 -13.39 -11.73
N ALA A 73 -5.09 -12.54 -12.64
CA ALA A 73 -4.35 -11.39 -13.15
C ALA A 73 -5.00 -10.05 -12.76
N ASP A 74 -6.00 -10.05 -11.86
CA ASP A 74 -6.64 -8.80 -11.44
C ASP A 74 -5.62 -7.87 -10.79
N PRO A 75 -5.39 -6.66 -11.35
CA PRO A 75 -4.29 -5.82 -10.91
C PRO A 75 -4.55 -5.23 -9.52
N ALA A 76 -5.80 -5.00 -9.13
CA ALA A 76 -6.15 -4.51 -7.80
C ALA A 76 -5.91 -5.59 -6.73
N ALA A 77 -6.28 -6.83 -7.02
CA ALA A 77 -6.05 -7.97 -6.14
C ALA A 77 -4.56 -8.32 -6.03
N LEU A 78 -3.81 -8.29 -7.14
CA LEU A 78 -2.36 -8.51 -7.13
C LEU A 78 -1.64 -7.45 -6.30
N LEU A 79 -2.00 -6.18 -6.45
CA LEU A 79 -1.41 -5.09 -5.68
C LEU A 79 -1.72 -5.22 -4.18
N GLY A 80 -2.98 -5.49 -3.84
CA GLY A 80 -3.42 -5.67 -2.46
C GLY A 80 -2.82 -6.91 -1.79
N TYR A 81 -2.69 -8.00 -2.53
CA TYR A 81 -1.98 -9.19 -2.08
C TYR A 81 -0.51 -8.88 -1.77
N ALA A 82 0.17 -8.16 -2.67
CA ALA A 82 1.57 -7.76 -2.49
C ALA A 82 1.74 -6.87 -1.26
N ALA A 83 0.93 -5.82 -1.14
CA ALA A 83 0.96 -4.90 0.01
C ALA A 83 0.66 -5.64 1.33
N SER A 84 -0.30 -6.56 1.34
CA SER A 84 -0.60 -7.37 2.54
C SER A 84 0.56 -8.30 2.89
N ALA A 85 1.21 -8.89 1.89
CA ALA A 85 2.39 -9.73 2.08
C ALA A 85 3.57 -8.93 2.64
N ASP A 86 3.81 -7.72 2.13
CA ASP A 86 4.82 -6.78 2.62
C ASP A 86 4.63 -6.47 4.11
N MET A 87 3.40 -6.15 4.51
CA MET A 87 3.07 -5.88 5.92
C MET A 87 3.22 -7.09 6.85
N LEU A 88 3.19 -8.30 6.27
CA LEU A 88 3.45 -9.56 6.99
C LEU A 88 4.92 -9.99 6.93
N GLY A 89 5.80 -9.23 6.28
CA GLY A 89 7.21 -9.60 6.05
C GLY A 89 7.40 -10.77 5.07
N ARG A 90 6.37 -11.12 4.29
CA ARG A 90 6.39 -12.21 3.30
C ARG A 90 6.89 -11.70 1.95
N PHE A 91 8.12 -11.17 1.94
CA PHE A 91 8.67 -10.46 0.77
C PHE A 91 8.81 -11.35 -0.47
N ASP A 92 9.00 -12.66 -0.31
CA ASP A 92 9.01 -13.63 -1.42
C ASP A 92 7.67 -13.65 -2.18
N LYS A 93 6.56 -13.58 -1.43
CA LYS A 93 5.21 -13.53 -1.99
C LYS A 93 4.89 -12.19 -2.60
N ALA A 94 5.34 -11.10 -1.95
CA ALA A 94 5.18 -9.75 -2.49
C ALA A 94 5.90 -9.62 -3.84
N ASP A 95 7.16 -10.05 -3.94
CA ASP A 95 7.95 -9.99 -5.18
C ASP A 95 7.30 -10.79 -6.32
N ALA A 96 6.79 -12.00 -6.02
CA ALA A 96 6.08 -12.79 -7.01
C ALA A 96 4.82 -12.10 -7.54
N ALA A 97 4.08 -11.39 -6.67
CA ALA A 97 2.91 -10.61 -7.06
C ALA A 97 3.29 -9.36 -7.87
N TYR A 98 4.32 -8.60 -7.45
CA TYR A 98 4.82 -7.47 -8.23
C TYR A 98 5.35 -7.91 -9.60
N GLN A 99 5.99 -9.07 -9.72
CA GLN A 99 6.44 -9.61 -11.00
C GLN A 99 5.27 -9.86 -11.96
N LYS A 100 4.15 -10.40 -11.47
CA LYS A 100 2.91 -10.59 -12.25
C LYS A 100 2.23 -9.27 -12.59
N LEU A 101 2.31 -8.30 -11.69
CA LEU A 101 1.65 -7.00 -11.83
C LEU A 101 2.38 -6.04 -12.78
N ARG A 102 3.72 -6.17 -12.86
CA ARG A 102 4.59 -5.34 -13.71
C ARG A 102 4.15 -5.27 -15.19
N PRO A 103 3.83 -6.36 -15.90
CA PRO A 103 3.36 -6.26 -17.28
C PRO A 103 2.01 -5.55 -17.44
N ILE A 104 1.23 -5.39 -16.37
CA ILE A 104 -0.13 -4.83 -16.39
C ILE A 104 -0.09 -3.33 -16.09
N ILE A 105 0.60 -2.94 -15.02
CA ILE A 105 0.63 -1.54 -14.53
C ILE A 105 2.04 -1.01 -14.22
N GLY A 106 3.10 -1.66 -14.71
CA GLY A 106 4.49 -1.34 -14.36
C GLY A 106 5.00 0.04 -14.78
N ASN A 107 4.19 0.83 -15.49
CA ASN A 107 4.46 2.22 -15.85
C ASN A 107 3.57 3.23 -15.09
N ARG A 108 2.79 2.77 -14.10
CA ARG A 108 1.90 3.62 -13.30
C ARG A 108 2.51 3.97 -11.94
N ILE A 109 2.02 5.07 -11.36
CA ILE A 109 2.43 5.57 -10.04
C ILE A 109 2.23 4.49 -8.98
N GLU A 110 1.10 3.78 -8.99
CA GLU A 110 0.73 2.80 -7.97
C GLU A 110 1.75 1.66 -7.89
N TYR A 111 2.23 1.16 -9.04
CA TYR A 111 3.25 0.13 -9.07
C TYR A 111 4.56 0.61 -8.46
N HIS A 112 5.06 1.76 -8.92
CA HIS A 112 6.33 2.31 -8.44
C HIS A 112 6.25 2.69 -6.96
N ASN A 113 5.13 3.25 -6.51
CA ASN A 113 4.95 3.64 -5.12
C ASN A 113 4.89 2.43 -4.19
N ASN A 114 4.10 1.40 -4.53
CA ASN A 114 3.96 0.22 -3.68
C ASN A 114 5.24 -0.65 -3.69
N TYR A 115 5.83 -0.90 -4.86
CA TYR A 115 7.05 -1.70 -4.93
C TYR A 115 8.25 -0.96 -4.32
N GLY A 116 8.31 0.37 -4.46
CA GLY A 116 9.29 1.21 -3.75
C GLY A 116 9.14 1.10 -2.23
N TYR A 117 7.90 1.09 -1.71
CA TYR A 117 7.64 0.89 -0.28
C TYR A 117 8.00 -0.52 0.20
N SER A 118 7.71 -1.54 -0.59
CA SER A 118 8.15 -2.92 -0.34
C SER A 118 9.68 -3.01 -0.19
N LEU A 119 10.42 -2.31 -1.05
CA LEU A 119 11.89 -2.23 -0.98
C LEU A 119 12.38 -1.45 0.25
N LEU A 120 11.68 -0.38 0.63
CA LEU A 120 11.96 0.38 1.85
C LEU A 120 11.80 -0.49 3.10
N LEU A 121 10.71 -1.24 3.22
CA LEU A 121 10.44 -2.13 4.37
C LEU A 121 11.54 -3.16 4.61
N ARG A 122 12.19 -3.63 3.54
CA ARG A 122 13.29 -4.60 3.61
C ARG A 122 14.68 -3.96 3.60
N GLY A 123 14.77 -2.63 3.71
CA GLY A 123 16.03 -1.90 3.81
C GLY A 123 16.78 -1.69 2.49
N ASP A 124 16.19 -1.98 1.33
CA ASP A 124 16.77 -1.67 0.03
C ASP A 124 16.47 -0.21 -0.35
N LEU A 125 17.13 0.69 0.37
CA LEU A 125 16.91 2.13 0.30
C LEU A 125 17.27 2.72 -1.07
N ILE A 126 18.24 2.12 -1.77
CA ILE A 126 18.70 2.58 -3.09
C ILE A 126 17.63 2.31 -4.14
N ASN A 127 17.11 1.07 -4.20
CA ASN A 127 16.09 0.73 -5.18
C ASN A 127 14.74 1.34 -4.81
N ALA A 128 14.39 1.41 -3.51
CA ALA A 128 13.22 2.15 -3.04
C ALA A 128 13.22 3.60 -3.56
N ARG A 129 14.36 4.30 -3.41
CA ARG A 129 14.51 5.67 -3.93
C ARG A 129 14.26 5.76 -5.42
N ARG A 130 14.79 4.83 -6.21
CA ARG A 130 14.61 4.82 -7.66
C ARG A 130 13.14 4.70 -8.02
N HIS A 131 12.42 3.78 -7.37
CA HIS A 131 10.99 3.59 -7.62
C HIS A 131 10.17 4.82 -7.21
N PHE A 132 10.41 5.41 -6.04
CA PHE A 132 9.70 6.62 -5.63
C PHE A 132 10.00 7.83 -6.54
N LEU A 133 11.22 7.97 -7.04
CA LEU A 133 11.53 9.01 -8.03
C LEU A 133 10.75 8.82 -9.32
N ILE A 134 10.66 7.59 -9.85
CA ILE A 134 9.86 7.33 -11.05
C ILE A 134 8.40 7.69 -10.81
N ALA A 135 7.83 7.30 -9.65
CA ALA A 135 6.46 7.67 -9.27
C ALA A 135 6.26 9.20 -9.24
N TYR A 136 7.22 9.93 -8.66
CA TYR A 136 7.21 11.40 -8.59
C TYR A 136 7.40 12.06 -9.97
N GLU A 137 8.20 11.47 -10.86
CA GLU A 137 8.41 11.96 -12.22
C GLU A 137 7.15 11.78 -13.09
N ILE A 138 6.36 10.73 -12.87
CA ILE A 138 5.08 10.52 -13.55
C ILE A 138 4.06 11.60 -13.13
N ASP A 139 3.96 11.89 -11.83
CA ASP A 139 3.11 12.96 -11.32
C ASP A 139 3.72 13.61 -10.06
N PRO A 140 4.35 14.79 -10.21
CA PRO A 140 4.91 15.53 -9.10
C PRO A 140 3.86 16.06 -8.11
N SER A 141 2.58 16.09 -8.48
CA SER A 141 1.48 16.50 -7.61
C SER A 141 0.93 15.36 -6.75
N ASN A 142 1.37 14.12 -7.00
CA ASN A 142 0.95 12.97 -6.20
C ASN A 142 1.60 13.01 -4.81
N GLU A 143 0.80 13.35 -3.80
CA GLU A 143 1.26 13.48 -2.42
C GLU A 143 1.86 12.19 -1.86
N ARG A 144 1.37 11.00 -2.27
CA ARG A 144 1.90 9.72 -1.76
C ARG A 144 3.34 9.49 -2.23
N ALA A 145 3.63 9.75 -3.51
CA ALA A 145 4.98 9.63 -4.06
C ALA A 145 5.94 10.61 -3.38
N ALA A 146 5.50 11.86 -3.17
CA ALA A 146 6.28 12.88 -2.47
C ALA A 146 6.54 12.50 -0.99
N ASN A 147 5.52 12.05 -0.27
CA ASN A 147 5.63 11.61 1.13
C ASN A 147 6.57 10.42 1.29
N ASN A 148 6.56 9.48 0.36
CA ASN A 148 7.47 8.33 0.39
C ASN A 148 8.93 8.72 0.12
N LEU A 149 9.20 9.70 -0.74
CA LEU A 149 10.54 10.28 -0.90
C LEU A 149 11.01 10.97 0.39
N GLU A 150 10.11 11.69 1.07
CA GLU A 150 10.41 12.32 2.35
C GLU A 150 10.65 11.30 3.47
N LEU A 151 9.81 10.28 3.57
CA LEU A 151 9.97 9.17 4.50
C LEU A 151 11.35 8.51 4.31
N LEU A 152 11.71 8.23 3.06
CA LEU A 152 13.02 7.69 2.74
C LEU A 152 14.13 8.65 3.18
N ARG A 153 14.05 9.94 2.85
CA ARG A 153 15.04 10.96 3.25
C ARG A 153 15.23 11.03 4.77
N ASN A 154 14.19 10.74 5.56
CA ASN A 154 14.29 10.72 7.02
C ASN A 154 14.82 9.37 7.55
N SER A 155 14.58 8.27 6.83
CA SER A 155 15.09 6.93 7.16
C SER A 155 16.61 6.79 6.94
N VAL A 156 17.18 7.64 6.08
CA VAL A 156 18.61 7.67 5.78
C VAL A 156 19.06 9.11 5.95
N ASN A 157 19.92 9.37 6.95
CA ASN A 157 20.74 10.58 6.97
C ASN A 157 21.72 10.53 5.78
N PHE A 158 21.20 10.72 4.56
CA PHE A 158 22.00 10.87 3.37
C PHE A 158 22.80 12.17 3.51
N PRO A 159 24.14 12.14 3.40
CA PRO A 159 24.90 13.36 3.20
C PRO A 159 24.27 14.16 2.06
N LYS A 160 24.01 15.45 2.29
CA LYS A 160 23.40 16.35 1.30
C LYS A 160 24.07 16.12 -0.06
N ARG A 161 23.29 15.73 -1.07
CA ARG A 161 23.79 15.64 -2.44
C ARG A 161 24.25 17.02 -2.90
N ALA A 162 25.38 17.05 -3.61
CA ALA A 162 25.92 18.28 -4.16
C ALA A 162 24.98 18.85 -5.25
N PRO A 163 24.92 20.17 -5.43
CA PRO A 163 24.18 20.79 -6.52
C PRO A 163 24.70 20.26 -7.88
N GLY A 164 23.84 19.57 -8.65
CA GLY A 164 24.20 19.06 -9.99
C GLY A 164 23.55 17.74 -10.41
N ASP A 165 23.03 16.94 -9.47
CA ASP A 165 22.45 15.60 -9.71
C ASP A 165 21.07 15.59 -10.40
N LEU A 166 20.53 16.76 -10.77
CA LEU A 166 19.26 16.89 -11.48
C LEU A 166 19.47 17.55 -12.86
N ARG A 167 20.25 16.91 -13.74
CA ARG A 167 20.21 17.22 -15.17
C ARG A 167 19.51 16.09 -15.90
N GLY A 168 18.29 16.35 -16.38
CA GLY A 168 17.50 15.37 -17.11
C GLY A 168 15.97 15.51 -17.05
N ILE A 169 15.43 16.55 -16.38
CA ILE A 169 14.14 17.12 -16.80
C ILE A 169 14.36 18.09 -17.96
#